data_AF-A0A8T6Q0T1-F1
#
_entry.id   AF-A0A8T6Q0T1-F1
#
_cell.length_a   1.000
_cell.length_b   1.000
_cell.length_c   1.000
_cell.angle_alpha   90.00
_cell.angle_beta   90.00
_cell.angle_gamma   90.00
#
_symmetry.space_group_name_H-M   'P 1'
#
loop_
_entity.id
_entity.type
_entity.pdbx_description
1 polymer ?
#
loop_
_entity_poly.entity_id
_entity_poly.type
_entity_poly.pdbx_seq_one_letter_code
_entity_poly.pdbx_strand_id
1 'polypeptide(L)'
;MSNDFTQAQETPWRYGFLNLMRRVDVQLCRVPAGNTWQPRMEKFRLGQTPALTFAPREIASVSWQEGRLHISLYSLGLWGPNGPLPLHYTELARNRTESRRDPTLTRFSDLFHTRWRTQFYQA
;
A
#
# COMPACT_ATOMS: atom_id res chain seq x y z
N MET A 1 12.25 -10.34 -15.67
CA MET A 1 11.46 -9.78 -14.55
C MET A 1 10.37 -10.78 -14.25
N SER A 2 10.22 -11.24 -13.00
CA SER A 2 9.31 -12.33 -12.67
C SER A 2 7.85 -11.94 -12.98
N ASN A 3 7.12 -12.79 -13.71
CA ASN A 3 5.71 -12.56 -14.13
C ASN A 3 4.74 -12.38 -12.95
N ASP A 4 5.16 -12.73 -11.73
CA ASP A 4 4.34 -12.67 -10.52
C ASP A 4 3.78 -11.28 -10.23
N PHE A 5 4.61 -10.22 -10.35
CA PHE A 5 4.14 -8.87 -10.03
C PHE A 5 3.19 -8.36 -11.09
N THR A 6 3.39 -8.70 -12.37
CA THR A 6 2.44 -8.40 -13.44
C THR A 6 1.10 -9.07 -13.18
N GLN A 7 1.10 -10.34 -12.78
CA GLN A 7 -0.13 -11.04 -12.39
C GLN A 7 -0.80 -10.42 -11.15
N ALA A 8 -0.03 -9.91 -10.19
CA ALA A 8 -0.57 -9.20 -9.03
C ALA A 8 -1.17 -7.83 -9.39
N GLN A 9 -0.73 -7.19 -10.48
CA GLN A 9 -1.38 -5.98 -11.01
C GLN A 9 -2.73 -6.29 -11.65
N GLU A 10 -2.82 -7.38 -12.40
CA GLU A 10 -4.05 -7.80 -13.09
C GLU A 10 -5.07 -8.40 -12.13
N THR A 11 -4.62 -9.19 -11.16
CA THR A 11 -5.49 -9.95 -10.24
C THR A 11 -5.19 -9.69 -8.76
N PRO A 12 -5.17 -8.42 -8.30
CA PRO A 12 -4.78 -8.07 -6.93
C PRO A 12 -5.67 -8.70 -5.85
N TRP A 13 -6.92 -9.05 -6.16
CA TRP A 13 -7.84 -9.76 -5.26
C TRP A 13 -7.42 -11.19 -4.90
N ARG A 14 -6.48 -11.79 -5.64
CA ARG A 14 -5.98 -13.14 -5.35
C ARG A 14 -4.86 -13.16 -4.30
N TYR A 15 -4.36 -11.99 -3.91
CA TYR A 15 -3.21 -11.86 -3.03
C TYR A 15 -3.61 -11.27 -1.67
N GLY A 16 -2.98 -11.78 -0.62
CA GLY A 16 -2.95 -11.14 0.71
C GLY A 16 -1.63 -10.40 0.92
N PHE A 17 -1.63 -9.42 1.83
CA PHE A 17 -0.50 -8.53 2.08
C PHE A 17 0.77 -9.29 2.47
N LEU A 18 0.71 -10.15 3.50
CA LEU A 18 1.90 -10.87 3.97
C LEU A 18 2.48 -11.80 2.89
N ASN A 19 1.61 -12.47 2.13
CA ASN A 19 2.04 -13.36 1.05
C ASN A 19 2.69 -12.59 -0.11
N LEU A 20 2.14 -11.41 -0.47
CA LEU A 20 2.73 -10.55 -1.49
C LEU A 20 4.06 -9.95 -1.01
N MET A 21 4.13 -9.50 0.24
CA MET A 21 5.35 -8.95 0.84
C MET A 21 6.48 -9.98 0.88
N ARG A 22 6.19 -11.26 1.17
CA ARG A 22 7.20 -12.33 1.11
C ARG A 22 7.83 -12.46 -0.28
N ARG A 23 7.03 -12.30 -1.35
CA ARG A 23 7.55 -12.30 -2.73
C ARG A 23 8.37 -11.05 -3.02
N VAL A 24 7.92 -9.89 -2.55
CA VAL A 24 8.68 -8.62 -2.67
C VAL A 24 10.04 -8.74 -1.99
N ASP A 25 10.06 -9.29 -0.78
CA ASP A 25 11.28 -9.45 0.01
C ASP A 25 12.31 -10.34 -0.70
N VAL A 26 11.87 -11.49 -1.21
CA VAL A 26 12.74 -12.41 -1.94
C VAL A 26 13.20 -11.88 -3.31
N GLN A 27 12.32 -11.19 -4.05
CA GLN A 27 12.61 -10.84 -5.45
C GLN A 27 13.17 -9.42 -5.64
N LEU A 28 12.85 -8.47 -4.77
CA LEU A 28 13.18 -7.05 -4.95
C LEU A 28 14.14 -6.50 -3.89
N CYS A 29 14.18 -7.10 -2.71
CA CYS A 29 14.97 -6.59 -1.60
C CYS A 29 16.36 -7.25 -1.54
N ARG A 30 17.40 -6.46 -1.26
CA ARG A 30 18.78 -6.96 -1.01
C ARG A 30 19.03 -7.25 0.47
N VAL A 31 18.32 -6.54 1.33
CA VAL A 31 18.26 -6.72 2.78
C VAL A 31 16.79 -6.95 3.12
N PRO A 32 16.44 -7.59 4.26
CA PRO A 32 15.04 -7.79 4.63
C PRO A 32 14.24 -6.48 4.54
N ALA A 33 13.03 -6.55 3.99
CA ALA A 33 12.15 -5.40 3.80
C ALA A 33 12.03 -4.58 5.10
N GLY A 34 12.36 -3.29 5.07
CA GLY A 34 12.31 -2.42 6.26
C GLY A 34 13.65 -2.24 6.98
N ASN A 35 14.65 -3.06 6.69
CA ASN A 35 16.01 -2.90 7.22
C ASN A 35 16.88 -1.95 6.37
N THR A 36 16.26 -1.14 5.52
CA THR A 36 16.97 -0.15 4.70
C THR A 36 17.20 1.14 5.48
N TRP A 37 18.44 1.65 5.43
CA TRP A 37 18.77 2.90 6.11
C TRP A 37 17.98 4.11 5.58
N GLN A 38 17.68 4.14 4.28
CA GLN A 38 16.90 5.23 3.67
C GLN A 38 15.66 4.72 2.92
N PRO A 39 14.51 5.41 3.03
CA PRO A 39 13.29 5.01 2.31
C PRO A 39 13.44 5.03 0.79
N ARG A 40 14.43 5.75 0.25
CA ARG A 40 14.67 5.82 -1.21
C ARG A 40 15.36 4.58 -1.76
N MET A 41 16.01 3.79 -0.90
CA MET A 41 16.70 2.54 -1.26
C MET A 41 15.73 1.38 -1.44
N GLU A 42 14.50 1.53 -0.96
CA GLU A 42 13.45 0.53 -1.17
C GLU A 42 12.91 0.60 -2.60
N LYS A 43 12.80 -0.58 -3.21
CA LYS A 43 12.21 -0.76 -4.54
C LYS A 43 10.68 -0.87 -4.51
N PHE A 44 10.06 -0.65 -3.36
CA PHE A 44 8.62 -0.70 -3.19
C PHE A 44 8.11 0.44 -2.32
N ARG A 45 6.81 0.71 -2.38
CA ARG A 45 6.07 1.64 -1.52
C ARG A 45 4.76 1.00 -1.10
N LEU A 46 4.40 1.19 0.17
CA LEU A 46 3.13 0.70 0.71
C LEU A 46 2.22 1.90 0.99
N GLY A 47 1.07 1.94 0.32
CA GLY A 47 0.11 3.03 0.41
C GLY A 47 -1.29 2.55 0.80
N GLN A 48 -2.18 3.45 1.20
CA GLN A 48 -3.56 3.08 1.54
C GLN A 48 -4.55 3.68 0.55
N THR A 49 -5.54 2.91 0.13
CA THR A 49 -6.68 3.40 -0.64
C THR A 49 -7.84 3.70 0.30
N PRO A 50 -8.35 4.95 0.36
CA PRO A 50 -9.53 5.29 1.15
C PRO A 50 -10.77 4.52 0.68
N ALA A 51 -11.49 3.90 1.62
CA ALA A 51 -12.73 3.16 1.33
C ALA A 51 -13.80 3.48 2.38
N LEU A 52 -15.05 3.62 1.95
CA LEU A 52 -16.19 3.86 2.85
C LEU A 52 -16.98 2.58 3.16
N THR A 53 -16.70 1.51 2.44
CA THR A 53 -17.33 0.20 2.63
C THR A 53 -16.36 -0.74 3.31
N PHE A 54 -16.87 -1.84 3.85
CA PHE A 54 -16.02 -2.95 4.25
C PHE A 54 -15.15 -3.40 3.07
N ALA A 55 -13.87 -3.60 3.34
CA ALA A 55 -12.91 -3.98 2.32
C ALA A 55 -13.21 -5.41 1.85
N PRO A 56 -13.56 -5.64 0.57
CA PRO A 56 -13.85 -6.98 0.07
C PRO A 56 -12.58 -7.85 -0.03
N ARG A 57 -11.41 -7.21 0.06
CA ARG A 57 -10.07 -7.79 -0.07
C ARG A 57 -9.05 -6.89 0.62
N GLU A 58 -7.86 -7.42 0.86
CA GLU A 58 -6.81 -6.69 1.55
C GLU A 58 -6.03 -5.74 0.62
N ILE A 59 -5.52 -6.26 -0.50
CA ILE A 59 -4.82 -5.47 -1.52
C ILE A 59 -5.85 -4.68 -2.33
N ALA A 60 -5.67 -3.38 -2.48
CA ALA A 60 -6.47 -2.52 -3.34
C ALA A 60 -5.92 -2.46 -4.77
N SER A 61 -4.62 -2.23 -4.91
CA SER A 61 -3.94 -2.17 -6.22
C SER A 61 -2.47 -2.49 -6.10
N VAL A 62 -1.90 -3.04 -7.16
CA VAL A 62 -0.45 -3.16 -7.35
C VAL A 62 -0.12 -2.42 -8.64
N SER A 63 0.96 -1.64 -8.66
CA SER A 63 1.39 -0.91 -9.86
C SER A 63 2.90 -0.68 -9.84
N TRP A 64 3.52 -0.54 -11.01
CA TRP A 64 4.92 -0.10 -11.13
C TRP A 64 4.91 1.40 -11.43
N GLN A 65 5.58 2.19 -10.60
CA GLN A 65 5.70 3.65 -10.75
C GLN A 65 7.16 4.03 -10.52
N GLU A 66 7.78 4.74 -11.46
CA GLU A 66 9.17 5.25 -11.35
C GLU A 66 10.18 4.16 -10.94
N GLY A 67 10.03 2.94 -11.47
CA GLY A 67 10.90 1.81 -11.14
C GLY A 67 10.70 1.23 -9.73
N ARG A 68 9.65 1.63 -9.02
CA ARG A 68 9.24 1.09 -7.72
C ARG A 68 7.88 0.39 -7.80
N LEU A 69 7.72 -0.68 -7.03
CA LEU A 69 6.46 -1.39 -6.88
C LEU A 69 5.59 -0.68 -5.84
N HIS A 70 4.47 -0.12 -6.25
CA HIS A 70 3.50 0.51 -5.36
C HIS A 70 2.37 -0.48 -5.06
N ILE A 71 2.19 -0.78 -3.77
CA ILE A 71 1.15 -1.67 -3.27
C ILE A 71 0.23 -0.85 -2.37
N SER A 72 -1.03 -0.74 -2.76
CA SER A 72 -2.05 -0.07 -1.96
C SER A 72 -2.92 -1.10 -1.24
N LEU A 73 -3.23 -0.85 0.03
CA LEU A 73 -4.11 -1.68 0.86
C LEU A 73 -5.40 -0.92 1.17
N TYR A 74 -6.49 -1.65 1.43
CA TYR A 74 -7.69 -1.06 2.03
C TYR A 74 -7.59 -1.00 3.57
N SER A 75 -6.94 -1.98 4.18
CA SER A 75 -6.76 -2.10 5.64
C SER A 75 -5.38 -1.57 6.10
N LEU A 76 -5.12 -1.67 7.41
CA LEU A 76 -3.81 -1.34 8.02
C LEU A 76 -3.38 0.13 7.83
N GLY A 77 -4.30 1.05 8.10
CA GLY A 77 -4.02 2.48 8.08
C GLY A 77 -5.15 3.35 8.61
N LEU A 78 -5.10 4.63 8.26
CA LEU A 78 -6.00 5.67 8.76
C LEU A 78 -7.40 5.65 8.11
N TRP A 79 -7.48 5.25 6.84
CA TRP A 79 -8.69 5.36 6.04
C TRP A 79 -9.56 4.11 6.14
N GLY A 80 -10.86 4.28 6.35
CA GLY A 80 -11.79 3.15 6.39
C GLY A 80 -12.93 3.32 7.38
N PRO A 81 -14.01 2.51 7.27
CA PRO A 81 -15.10 2.50 8.25
C PRO A 81 -14.63 2.08 9.65
N ASN A 82 -13.59 1.26 9.74
CA ASN A 82 -12.97 0.83 10.99
C ASN A 82 -11.61 1.49 11.23
N GLY A 83 -11.35 2.63 10.57
CA GLY A 83 -10.13 3.39 10.74
C GLY A 83 -10.10 4.14 12.08
N PRO A 84 -8.92 4.54 12.57
CA PRO A 84 -8.77 5.29 13.82
C PRO A 84 -9.27 6.75 13.71
N LEU A 85 -9.39 7.28 12.49
CA LEU A 85 -9.89 8.63 12.25
C LEU A 85 -11.42 8.63 12.07
N PRO A 86 -12.10 9.73 12.45
CA PRO A 86 -13.51 9.91 12.12
C PRO A 86 -13.80 9.70 10.62
N LEU A 87 -14.93 9.07 10.31
CA LEU A 87 -15.29 8.64 8.95
C LEU A 87 -15.24 9.78 7.91
N HIS A 88 -15.61 11.01 8.30
CA HIS A 88 -15.61 12.17 7.41
C HIS A 88 -14.21 12.51 6.84
N TYR A 89 -13.12 12.13 7.52
CA TYR A 89 -11.77 12.28 6.96
C TYR A 89 -11.50 11.28 5.84
N THR A 90 -12.03 10.07 5.95
CA THR A 90 -11.98 9.07 4.88
C THR A 90 -12.78 9.55 3.67
N GLU A 91 -13.96 10.14 3.88
CA GLU A 91 -14.76 10.76 2.82
C GLU A 91 -13.98 11.89 2.12
N LEU A 92 -13.34 12.77 2.89
CA LEU A 92 -12.51 13.85 2.35
C LEU A 92 -11.34 13.31 1.52
N ALA A 93 -10.60 12.33 2.03
CA ALA A 93 -9.47 11.73 1.34
C ALA A 93 -9.91 11.04 0.04
N ARG A 94 -11.03 10.31 0.08
CA ARG A 94 -11.62 9.65 -1.08
C ARG A 94 -12.08 10.66 -2.13
N ASN A 95 -12.84 11.69 -1.74
CA ASN A 95 -13.35 12.71 -2.66
C ASN A 95 -12.20 13.48 -3.34
N ARG A 96 -11.16 13.86 -2.59
CA ARG A 96 -9.97 14.51 -3.19
C ARG A 96 -9.28 13.61 -4.20
N THR A 97 -9.08 12.33 -3.86
CA THR A 97 -8.39 11.39 -4.74
C THR A 97 -9.20 11.06 -5.99
N GLU A 98 -10.49 10.73 -5.85
CA GLU A 98 -11.34 10.29 -6.97
C GLU A 98 -11.88 11.46 -7.80
N SER A 99 -12.48 12.47 -7.16
CA SER A 99 -13.17 13.57 -7.86
C SER A 99 -12.22 14.67 -8.30
N ARG A 100 -11.27 15.04 -7.44
CA ARG A 100 -10.34 16.16 -7.70
C ARG A 100 -8.99 15.71 -8.26
N ARG A 101 -8.75 14.39 -8.37
CA ARG A 101 -7.47 13.80 -8.78
C ARG A 101 -6.28 14.33 -7.97
N ASP A 102 -6.54 14.68 -6.72
CA ASP A 102 -5.55 15.19 -5.77
C ASP A 102 -5.23 14.11 -4.73
N PRO A 103 -4.11 13.37 -4.90
CA PRO A 103 -3.74 12.33 -3.98
C PRO A 103 -2.93 12.86 -2.78
N THR A 104 -2.79 14.19 -2.60
CA THR A 104 -1.85 14.78 -1.61
C THR A 104 -2.09 14.25 -0.20
N LEU A 105 -3.33 14.21 0.27
CA LEU A 105 -3.67 13.74 1.62
C LEU A 105 -3.30 12.26 1.81
N THR A 106 -3.64 11.43 0.83
CA THR A 106 -3.33 10.00 0.82
C THR A 106 -1.81 9.77 0.78
N ARG A 107 -1.11 10.47 -0.13
CA ARG A 107 0.36 10.39 -0.27
C ARG A 107 1.10 10.87 0.97
N PHE A 108 0.58 11.89 1.66
CA PHE A 108 1.12 12.35 2.94
C PHE A 108 1.01 11.24 4.00
N SER A 109 -0.16 10.62 4.13
CA SER A 109 -0.34 9.50 5.07
C SER A 109 0.57 8.30 4.73
N ASP A 110 0.83 8.07 3.44
CA ASP A 110 1.66 6.97 2.96
C ASP A 110 3.13 7.09 3.37
N LEU A 111 3.62 8.30 3.69
CA LEU A 111 4.95 8.50 4.26
C LEU A 111 5.13 7.71 5.57
N PHE A 112 4.10 7.75 6.43
CA PHE A 112 4.07 7.00 7.68
C PHE A 112 3.70 5.55 7.45
N HIS A 113 2.72 5.31 6.56
CA HIS A 113 2.25 3.96 6.29
C HIS A 113 3.33 3.02 5.76
N THR A 114 4.20 3.52 4.87
CA THR A 114 5.26 2.69 4.28
C THR A 114 6.14 2.08 5.37
N ARG A 115 6.57 2.87 6.36
CA ARG A 115 7.45 2.38 7.42
C ARG A 115 6.72 1.48 8.40
N TRP A 116 5.55 1.89 8.90
CA TRP A 116 4.83 1.10 9.90
C TRP A 116 4.43 -0.28 9.36
N ARG A 117 3.94 -0.38 8.12
CA ARG A 117 3.50 -1.66 7.56
C ARG A 117 4.64 -2.61 7.25
N THR A 118 5.78 -2.05 6.88
CA THR A 118 6.97 -2.87 6.69
C THR A 118 7.44 -3.45 8.03
N GLN A 119 7.35 -2.68 9.12
CA GLN A 119 7.61 -3.20 10.47
C GLN A 119 6.58 -4.24 10.90
N PHE A 120 5.29 -4.03 10.59
CA PHE A 120 4.25 -5.03 10.85
C PHE A 120 4.50 -6.36 10.12
N TYR A 121 5.06 -6.33 8.92
CA TYR A 121 5.44 -7.54 8.19
C TYR A 121 6.64 -8.29 8.83
N GLN A 122 7.54 -7.57 9.52
CA GLN A 122 8.74 -8.14 10.15
C GLN A 122 8.50 -8.68 11.58
N ALA A 123 7.41 -8.25 12.24
CA ALA A 123 7.06 -8.66 13.59
C ALA A 123 6.56 -10.11 13.66
#